data_AF-A0A6P6DIV9-F1
#
_entry.id   AF-A0A6P6DIV9-F1
#
_cell.length_a   1.000
_cell.length_b   1.000
_cell.length_c   1.000
_cell.angle_alpha   90.00
_cell.angle_beta   90.00
_cell.angle_gamma   90.00
#
_symmetry.space_group_name_H-M   'P 1'
#
loop_
_entity.id
_entity.type
_entity.pdbx_description
1 polymer ?
#
loop_
_entity_poly.entity_id
_entity_poly.type
_entity_poly.pdbx_seq_one_letter_code
_entity_poly.pdbx_strand_id
1 'polypeptide(L)'
;MAARRRAGSGRRKPVLNETKRENGSTATEDSPPAKKTRKCRRQGVKEPIGGGKADKESVNSLLLKGKAPVDQECTAKLGKAHVYCEGNDVYDVMLNQTNLQFNNNKYYLIQLLEDDAQRNFSVWMRWGRVGKMGQHSLVACSADLNKAKEIFQKKFLDKTKNNWEDRERFVKVPGKYDMLQMDYSAVTQGDNEIQEEDSCKAPLKPESQLDLKVQELIKLICNVQTMEEMMIEMKYDTKKVPLGKLTVAQIKAGYQSLKKIEDCIRAGQCGRALLEACNEFYTRIPHDFGLRTPPLIQTEKELSDKVQLLEALGDIEIAMKLVKTELQSSEHPLDQHYRNLHCHLRPLEHESYEFKVISQYLQSTHAPTHSDYTMTLLEVFEVEKEGEKEAFREDLHNRTLLWHGSRLSNWVGILSHGLRIAPPEAPVTGYMFGKGIYFADMSSKSANYCFASRIKNIGLLLLSEVALGQCNELLEANPKAEVLLQGRHSTKGLGKMAPSPAHFVTLNGSTVPLGPASDTGILNPEGYTLNYNEYIVYNPNQVHMRYLLKVQFNFLQLW
;
A
#
# COMPACT_ATOMS: atom_id res chain seq x y z
N MET A 1 61.26 -42.90 12.15
CA MET A 1 61.68 -42.77 13.56
C MET A 1 60.44 -42.81 14.47
N ALA A 2 60.58 -43.21 15.74
CA ALA A 2 59.60 -43.23 16.87
C ALA A 2 58.10 -42.97 16.54
N ALA A 3 57.10 -43.87 16.65
CA ALA A 3 56.83 -45.14 17.37
C ALA A 3 56.07 -45.05 18.72
N ARG A 4 54.95 -45.82 18.79
CA ARG A 4 54.25 -46.44 19.95
C ARG A 4 53.24 -45.57 20.76
N ARG A 5 51.93 -45.92 20.81
CA ARG A 5 51.18 -46.91 21.67
C ARG A 5 50.83 -46.33 23.07
N ARG A 6 49.73 -46.65 23.79
CA ARG A 6 48.58 -47.61 23.72
C ARG A 6 47.44 -47.03 24.62
N ALA A 7 46.16 -47.07 24.25
CA ALA A 7 45.14 -48.08 24.65
C ALA A 7 44.91 -48.33 26.16
N GLY A 8 43.66 -48.19 26.64
CA GLY A 8 43.21 -48.62 27.98
C GLY A 8 41.70 -48.41 28.21
N SER A 9 40.93 -49.47 28.42
CA SER A 9 39.46 -49.48 28.57
C SER A 9 39.00 -49.78 30.01
N GLY A 10 37.85 -49.25 30.45
CA GLY A 10 37.23 -49.65 31.73
C GLY A 10 35.75 -49.29 31.87
N ARG A 11 34.85 -50.28 31.84
CA ARG A 11 33.43 -50.16 32.26
C ARG A 11 33.32 -50.22 33.80
N ARG A 12 32.37 -49.48 34.39
CA ARG A 12 31.46 -49.96 35.47
C ARG A 12 30.37 -48.92 35.87
N LYS A 13 29.12 -49.39 35.89
CA LYS A 13 27.98 -48.99 36.75
C LYS A 13 27.70 -50.23 37.67
N PRO A 14 26.71 -50.28 38.60
CA PRO A 14 25.71 -49.27 39.06
C PRO A 14 25.65 -49.15 40.62
N VAL A 15 24.63 -48.47 41.18
CA VAL A 15 23.60 -49.01 42.14
C VAL A 15 22.84 -47.86 42.87
N LEU A 16 21.53 -48.06 43.11
CA LEU A 16 20.65 -47.22 43.94
C LEU A 16 20.68 -47.66 45.42
N ASN A 17 20.20 -46.82 46.34
CA ASN A 17 19.10 -47.25 47.21
C ASN A 17 18.34 -46.11 47.91
N GLU A 18 17.03 -46.29 48.06
CA GLU A 18 16.14 -45.52 48.95
C GLU A 18 16.14 -46.12 50.37
N THR A 19 15.70 -45.37 51.39
CA THR A 19 14.88 -45.95 52.49
C THR A 19 14.04 -44.86 53.20
N LYS A 20 13.07 -45.27 54.03
CA LYS A 20 11.81 -44.55 54.30
C LYS A 20 11.27 -44.88 55.73
N ARG A 21 10.28 -44.10 56.22
CA ARG A 21 9.33 -44.36 57.37
C ARG A 21 9.73 -43.86 58.79
N GLU A 22 8.94 -43.02 59.48
CA GLU A 22 7.71 -43.21 60.36
C GLU A 22 8.07 -43.53 61.85
N ASN A 23 7.37 -43.15 62.95
CA ASN A 23 6.16 -42.32 63.24
C ASN A 23 6.04 -41.95 64.77
N GLY A 24 5.19 -40.97 65.15
CA GLY A 24 4.64 -40.73 66.53
C GLY A 24 5.13 -39.44 67.27
N SER A 25 4.30 -38.43 67.64
CA SER A 25 3.19 -38.30 68.65
C SER A 25 3.68 -38.14 70.10
N THR A 26 3.34 -37.11 70.91
CA THR A 26 2.00 -36.60 71.37
C THR A 26 2.01 -35.09 71.78
N ALA A 27 0.94 -34.31 71.53
CA ALA A 27 -0.08 -33.71 72.46
C ALA A 27 0.45 -32.75 73.57
N THR A 28 -0.13 -31.57 73.86
CA THR A 28 -1.55 -31.20 74.11
C THR A 28 -1.99 -29.78 73.63
N GLU A 29 -3.32 -29.64 73.37
CA GLU A 29 -4.32 -28.58 73.73
C GLU A 29 -3.90 -27.08 73.83
N ASP A 30 -4.72 -26.06 73.45
CA ASP A 30 -6.18 -25.98 73.15
C ASP A 30 -6.55 -24.90 72.08
N SER A 31 -7.86 -24.67 71.80
CA SER A 31 -8.41 -24.24 70.50
C SER A 31 -9.01 -22.78 70.40
N PRO A 32 -10.04 -22.46 69.56
CA PRO A 32 -9.95 -21.67 68.29
C PRO A 32 -10.88 -20.40 68.33
N PRO A 33 -11.52 -19.82 67.26
CA PRO A 33 -11.50 -19.97 65.79
C PRO A 33 -11.30 -18.60 65.03
N ALA A 34 -11.45 -18.40 63.71
CA ALA A 34 -12.13 -19.16 62.64
C ALA A 34 -11.51 -19.01 61.23
N LYS A 35 -11.68 -20.06 60.40
CA LYS A 35 -11.33 -20.12 58.97
C LYS A 35 -12.50 -19.65 58.09
N LYS A 36 -12.23 -19.30 56.82
CA LYS A 36 -12.80 -20.00 55.63
C LYS A 36 -12.32 -19.44 54.28
N THR A 37 -11.59 -20.27 53.53
CA THR A 37 -11.67 -20.32 52.07
C THR A 37 -12.87 -21.19 51.66
N ARG A 38 -13.66 -20.79 50.63
CA ARG A 38 -14.30 -21.75 49.70
C ARG A 38 -14.97 -21.10 48.49
N LYS A 39 -14.84 -21.81 47.35
CA LYS A 39 -15.67 -21.84 46.13
C LYS A 39 -16.90 -20.92 46.06
N CYS A 40 -17.05 -20.23 44.92
CA CYS A 40 -18.37 -19.84 44.40
C CYS A 40 -18.77 -20.66 43.17
N ARG A 41 -20.09 -20.80 43.01
CA ARG A 41 -20.81 -21.64 42.04
C ARG A 41 -21.56 -20.70 41.07
N ARG A 42 -21.91 -21.17 39.88
CA ARG A 42 -22.77 -20.42 38.94
C ARG A 42 -24.12 -20.04 39.59
N GLN A 43 -24.53 -18.79 39.43
CA GLN A 43 -25.93 -18.37 39.32
C GLN A 43 -25.99 -17.06 38.51
N GLY A 44 -27.05 -16.86 37.74
CA GLY A 44 -27.14 -15.78 36.74
C GLY A 44 -27.45 -14.42 37.33
N VAL A 45 -27.03 -13.36 36.62
CA VAL A 45 -27.38 -11.96 36.89
C VAL A 45 -27.91 -11.34 35.59
N LYS A 46 -28.89 -10.47 35.74
CA LYS A 46 -29.64 -9.80 34.65
C LYS A 46 -28.75 -8.88 33.82
N GLU A 47 -29.13 -8.68 32.56
CA GLU A 47 -28.56 -7.65 31.68
C GLU A 47 -28.70 -6.25 32.26
N PRO A 48 -27.63 -5.43 32.24
CA PRO A 48 -27.73 -3.98 32.17
C PRO A 48 -27.65 -3.55 30.70
N ILE A 49 -28.70 -2.92 30.19
CA ILE A 49 -28.69 -2.23 28.90
C ILE A 49 -27.74 -1.03 29.02
N GLY A 50 -26.49 -1.23 28.60
CA GLY A 50 -25.45 -0.20 28.58
C GLY A 50 -25.25 0.32 27.16
N GLY A 51 -25.82 1.48 26.86
CA GLY A 51 -25.60 2.17 25.59
C GLY A 51 -24.17 2.67 25.45
N GLY A 52 -23.26 1.81 24.98
CA GLY A 52 -21.92 2.20 24.60
C GLY A 52 -21.96 3.11 23.37
N LYS A 53 -21.66 4.40 23.56
CA LYS A 53 -21.33 5.29 22.44
C LYS A 53 -20.08 4.72 21.77
N ALA A 54 -20.22 4.23 20.55
CA ALA A 54 -19.07 4.02 19.69
C ALA A 54 -18.53 5.40 19.31
N ASP A 55 -17.25 5.66 19.62
CA ASP A 55 -16.55 6.85 19.15
C ASP A 55 -16.45 6.77 17.62
N LYS A 56 -17.37 7.46 16.95
CA LYS A 56 -17.23 7.79 15.53
C LYS A 56 -16.16 8.87 15.41
N GLU A 57 -14.90 8.45 15.27
CA GLU A 57 -13.85 9.32 14.73
C GLU A 57 -14.22 9.66 13.27
N SER A 58 -14.98 10.75 13.12
CA SER A 58 -15.34 11.31 11.82
C SER A 58 -14.12 11.98 11.19
N VAL A 59 -13.97 11.83 9.87
CA VAL A 59 -12.98 12.49 9.01
C VAL A 59 -12.60 13.89 9.52
N ASN A 60 -11.39 14.05 10.05
CA ASN A 60 -10.88 15.36 10.44
C ASN A 60 -10.50 16.16 9.18
N SER A 61 -11.44 16.95 8.65
CA SER A 61 -11.13 17.96 7.65
C SER A 61 -10.03 18.89 8.18
N LEU A 62 -8.93 18.96 7.44
CA LEU A 62 -7.80 19.83 7.74
C LEU A 62 -8.16 21.26 7.30
N LEU A 63 -8.78 22.04 8.21
CA LEU A 63 -9.05 23.47 8.02
C LEU A 63 -7.80 24.18 7.48
N LEU A 64 -7.82 24.53 6.20
CA LEU A 64 -6.68 25.09 5.51
C LEU A 64 -6.83 26.60 5.31
N LYS A 65 -6.00 27.35 6.04
CA LYS A 65 -5.72 28.75 5.76
C LYS A 65 -4.29 28.87 5.26
N GLY A 66 -4.09 29.42 4.06
CA GLY A 66 -2.77 29.60 3.43
C GLY A 66 -2.30 28.40 2.58
N LYS A 67 -1.01 28.36 2.23
CA LYS A 67 -0.43 27.33 1.34
C LYS A 67 -0.22 25.96 2.01
N ALA A 68 -0.29 25.87 3.33
CA ALA A 68 -0.14 24.62 4.08
C ALA A 68 -1.03 24.62 5.34
N PRO A 69 -1.51 23.44 5.80
CA PRO A 69 -2.39 23.36 6.96
C PRO A 69 -1.63 23.58 8.25
N VAL A 70 -2.24 24.35 9.15
CA VAL A 70 -1.84 24.35 10.56
C VAL A 70 -2.03 22.94 11.13
N ASP A 71 -1.02 22.46 11.84
CA ASP A 71 -1.06 21.17 12.51
C ASP A 71 -2.26 21.06 13.47
N GLN A 72 -3.10 20.03 13.33
CA GLN A 72 -4.34 19.85 14.12
C GLN A 72 -4.08 19.81 15.64
N GLU A 73 -2.89 19.38 16.04
CA GLU A 73 -2.44 19.30 17.43
C GLU A 73 -2.18 20.69 18.04
N CYS A 74 -2.03 21.73 17.22
CA CYS A 74 -1.86 23.11 17.66
C CYS A 74 -3.22 23.76 17.97
N THR A 75 -3.99 23.17 18.89
CA THR A 75 -5.37 23.57 19.23
C THR A 75 -5.51 25.05 19.63
N ALA A 76 -4.45 25.68 20.13
CA ALA A 76 -4.41 27.10 20.46
C ALA A 76 -4.45 28.04 19.22
N LYS A 77 -4.00 27.56 18.06
CA LYS A 77 -3.84 28.33 16.81
C LYS A 77 -4.70 27.80 15.66
N LEU A 78 -5.21 26.58 15.77
CA LEU A 78 -6.12 25.96 14.80
C LEU A 78 -7.33 26.88 14.52
N GLY A 79 -7.57 27.20 13.24
CA GLY A 79 -8.63 28.11 12.80
C GLY A 79 -8.42 29.60 13.10
N LYS A 80 -7.35 29.99 13.79
CA LYS A 80 -7.04 31.38 14.20
C LYS A 80 -5.74 31.94 13.60
N ALA A 81 -5.00 31.08 12.92
CA ALA A 81 -3.72 31.36 12.31
C ALA A 81 -3.59 30.56 11.01
N HIS A 82 -2.62 30.94 10.18
CA HIS A 82 -2.23 30.25 8.97
C HIS A 82 -0.72 29.95 8.99
N VAL A 83 -0.28 29.01 8.15
CA VAL A 83 1.16 28.76 7.94
C VAL A 83 1.74 29.90 7.10
N TYR A 84 2.79 30.52 7.63
CA TYR A 84 3.46 31.66 7.02
C TYR A 84 4.18 31.28 5.71
N CYS A 85 4.10 32.16 4.71
CA CYS A 85 4.78 31.98 3.42
C CYS A 85 5.29 33.29 2.82
N GLU A 86 6.41 33.21 2.08
CA GLU A 86 7.04 34.30 1.35
C GLU A 86 7.11 33.95 -0.13
N GLY A 87 6.16 34.46 -0.92
CA GLY A 87 6.02 34.06 -2.32
C GLY A 87 5.74 32.56 -2.41
N ASN A 88 6.74 31.78 -2.84
CA ASN A 88 6.66 30.31 -2.91
C ASN A 88 7.39 29.59 -1.76
N ASP A 89 8.09 30.30 -0.88
CA ASP A 89 8.68 29.72 0.32
C ASP A 89 7.58 29.52 1.38
N VAL A 90 7.34 28.28 1.80
CA VAL A 90 6.36 27.94 2.85
C VAL A 90 7.12 27.44 4.06
N TYR A 91 6.95 28.10 5.21
CA TYR A 91 7.66 27.77 6.44
C TYR A 91 6.97 26.61 7.19
N ASP A 92 6.80 25.49 6.49
CA ASP A 92 6.46 24.17 7.03
C ASP A 92 7.55 23.18 6.64
N VAL A 93 7.94 22.30 7.56
CA VAL A 93 8.79 21.16 7.21
C VAL A 93 8.54 19.95 8.11
N MET A 94 8.29 18.81 7.47
CA MET A 94 8.29 17.50 8.11
C MET A 94 9.66 16.84 7.95
N LEU A 95 10.31 16.55 9.08
CA LEU A 95 11.58 15.85 9.12
C LEU A 95 11.39 14.42 9.66
N ASN A 96 12.15 13.46 9.13
CA ASN A 96 12.13 12.06 9.60
C ASN A 96 13.55 11.55 9.90
N GLN A 97 13.67 10.57 10.80
CA GLN A 97 14.92 9.91 11.14
C GLN A 97 14.67 8.47 11.58
N THR A 98 15.18 7.52 10.79
CA THR A 98 15.18 6.11 11.19
C THR A 98 16.62 5.60 11.37
N ASN A 99 16.84 4.86 12.46
CA ASN A 99 18.05 4.09 12.72
C ASN A 99 17.68 2.79 13.46
N LEU A 100 17.73 1.67 12.73
CA LEU A 100 17.38 0.33 13.20
C LEU A 100 18.29 -0.14 14.35
N GLN A 101 19.59 0.14 14.29
CA GLN A 101 20.57 -0.30 15.29
C GLN A 101 20.24 0.20 16.70
N PHE A 102 19.61 1.37 16.81
CA PHE A 102 19.22 1.98 18.09
C PHE A 102 17.69 2.10 18.27
N ASN A 103 16.89 1.41 17.44
CA ASN A 103 15.41 1.50 17.41
C ASN A 103 14.89 2.97 17.41
N ASN A 104 15.59 3.87 16.72
CA ASN A 104 15.11 5.22 16.49
C ASN A 104 14.21 5.21 15.25
N ASN A 105 12.99 5.69 15.38
CA ASN A 105 12.09 5.96 14.26
C ASN A 105 11.29 7.21 14.63
N LYS A 106 11.80 8.39 14.27
CA LYS A 106 11.44 9.68 14.89
C LYS A 106 11.11 10.72 13.84
N TYR A 107 10.01 11.45 14.07
CA TYR A 107 9.65 12.62 13.26
C TYR A 107 9.89 13.93 14.02
N TYR A 108 10.07 15.02 13.28
CA TYR A 108 10.13 16.39 13.79
C TYR A 108 9.46 17.35 12.80
N LEU A 109 8.29 17.87 13.16
CA LEU A 109 7.56 18.89 12.42
C LEU A 109 7.96 20.28 12.95
N ILE A 110 8.15 21.23 12.04
CA ILE A 110 8.37 22.65 12.35
C ILE A 110 7.42 23.48 11.46
N GLN A 111 6.66 24.39 12.07
CA GLN A 111 5.78 25.34 11.38
C GLN A 111 6.01 26.76 11.92
N LEU A 112 6.06 27.74 11.03
CA LEU A 112 5.93 29.16 11.39
C LEU A 112 4.48 29.58 11.12
N LEU A 113 3.79 30.04 12.16
CA LEU A 113 2.37 30.42 12.13
C LEU A 113 2.25 31.94 12.30
N GLU A 114 1.38 32.58 11.52
CA GLU A 114 0.94 33.98 11.70
C GLU A 114 -0.56 33.98 12.06
N ASP A 115 -0.93 34.70 13.12
CA ASP A 115 -2.33 34.84 13.54
C ASP A 115 -3.13 35.69 12.55
N ASP A 116 -4.37 35.28 12.25
CA ASP A 116 -5.21 35.95 11.24
C ASP A 116 -5.71 37.31 11.73
N ALA A 117 -6.04 37.42 13.02
CA ALA A 117 -6.69 38.59 13.62
C ALA A 117 -5.71 39.67 14.09
N GLN A 118 -4.43 39.32 14.28
CA GLN A 118 -3.38 40.20 14.77
C GLN A 118 -2.06 39.74 14.19
N ARG A 119 -1.15 40.65 13.81
CA ARG A 119 0.18 40.30 13.29
C ARG A 119 1.09 39.76 14.40
N ASN A 120 0.85 38.53 14.83
CA ASN A 120 1.59 37.79 15.85
C ASN A 120 2.12 36.49 15.25
N PHE A 121 3.43 36.31 15.33
CA PHE A 121 4.12 35.13 14.84
C PHE A 121 4.36 34.12 15.96
N SER A 122 4.29 32.83 15.65
CA SER A 122 4.61 31.75 16.57
C SER A 122 5.30 30.61 15.84
N VAL A 123 6.35 30.03 16.43
CA VAL A 123 6.97 28.81 15.88
C VAL A 123 6.42 27.60 16.61
N TRP A 124 5.69 26.75 15.90
CA TRP A 124 5.22 25.47 16.36
C TRP A 124 6.24 24.38 16.04
N MET A 125 6.50 23.50 17.00
CA MET A 125 7.41 22.36 16.87
C MET A 125 6.75 21.13 17.49
N ARG A 126 6.67 20.01 16.78
CA ARG A 126 6.13 18.75 17.30
C ARG A 126 7.04 17.58 16.93
N TRP A 127 7.40 16.74 17.89
CA TRP A 127 8.34 15.64 17.69
C TRP A 127 7.99 14.41 18.50
N GLY A 128 8.36 13.24 18.00
CA GLY A 128 8.06 11.98 18.68
C GLY A 128 8.45 10.77 17.87
N ARG A 129 7.92 9.61 18.27
CA ARG A 129 8.01 8.38 17.48
C ARG A 129 6.97 8.41 16.37
N VAL A 130 7.35 7.99 15.16
CA VAL A 130 6.45 7.79 14.02
C VAL A 130 5.28 6.89 14.47
N GLY A 131 4.05 7.20 14.03
CA GLY A 131 2.80 6.54 14.44
C GLY A 131 2.26 6.88 15.84
N LYS A 132 2.95 7.70 16.64
CA LYS A 132 2.51 8.07 18.01
C LYS A 132 2.32 9.57 18.18
N MET A 133 1.53 9.95 19.19
CA MET A 133 1.44 11.33 19.65
C MET A 133 2.82 11.76 20.18
N GLY A 134 3.24 12.97 19.82
CA GLY A 134 4.54 13.52 20.17
C GLY A 134 4.49 14.49 21.34
N GLN A 135 5.65 14.97 21.75
CA GLN A 135 5.77 16.22 22.50
C GLN A 135 5.66 17.40 21.52
N HIS A 136 5.23 18.55 22.02
CA HIS A 136 5.13 19.77 21.22
C HIS A 136 5.58 21.00 22.00
N SER A 137 5.86 22.09 21.27
CA SER A 137 6.20 23.40 21.81
C SER A 137 5.68 24.49 20.87
N LEU A 138 5.06 25.52 21.45
CA LEU A 138 4.63 26.72 20.74
C LEU A 138 5.42 27.90 21.28
N VAL A 139 6.28 28.51 20.46
CA VAL A 139 7.13 29.64 20.83
C VAL A 139 6.54 30.92 20.22
N ALA A 140 5.81 31.68 21.04
CA ALA A 140 5.27 32.99 20.62
C ALA A 140 6.41 34.01 20.45
N CYS A 141 6.38 34.73 19.33
CA CYS A 141 7.35 35.78 18.98
C CYS A 141 6.71 37.18 18.94
N SER A 142 5.41 37.29 19.22
CA SER A 142 4.61 38.52 19.04
C SER A 142 4.78 39.05 17.60
N ALA A 143 4.81 40.37 17.37
CA ALA A 143 4.97 40.94 16.03
C ALA A 143 6.38 40.79 15.40
N ASP A 144 7.32 40.12 16.06
CA ASP A 144 8.70 39.95 15.56
C ASP A 144 8.84 38.71 14.65
N LEU A 145 8.56 38.93 13.36
CA LEU A 145 8.74 37.96 12.29
C LEU A 145 10.20 37.50 12.16
N ASN A 146 11.17 38.42 12.28
CA ASN A 146 12.59 38.10 12.05
C ASN A 146 13.10 37.11 13.10
N LYS A 147 12.71 37.30 14.37
CA LYS A 147 12.97 36.36 15.45
C LYS A 147 12.28 35.02 15.24
N ALA A 148 11.05 35.01 14.72
CA ALA A 148 10.35 33.76 14.40
C ALA A 148 11.09 32.96 13.31
N LYS A 149 11.54 33.65 12.25
CA LYS A 149 12.39 33.05 11.20
C LYS A 149 13.72 32.56 11.76
N GLU A 150 14.45 33.34 12.56
CA GLU A 150 15.72 32.91 13.17
C GLU A 150 15.51 31.61 13.99
N ILE A 151 14.47 31.56 14.83
CA ILE A 151 14.15 30.37 15.64
C ILE A 151 13.85 29.15 14.74
N PHE A 152 13.07 29.34 13.67
CA PHE A 152 12.74 28.29 12.70
C PHE A 152 14.00 27.77 11.98
N GLN A 153 14.75 28.66 11.33
CA GLN A 153 15.95 28.33 10.55
C GLN A 153 17.04 27.69 11.43
N LYS A 154 17.27 28.23 12.64
CA LYS A 154 18.20 27.69 13.63
C LYS A 154 17.79 26.31 14.13
N LYS A 155 16.49 26.04 14.27
CA LYS A 155 16.00 24.70 14.63
C LYS A 155 16.20 23.72 13.48
N PHE A 156 15.88 24.11 12.25
CA PHE A 156 16.12 23.34 11.05
C PHE A 156 17.61 22.96 10.95
N LEU A 157 18.52 23.94 11.00
CA LEU A 157 19.97 23.74 10.94
C LEU A 157 20.51 22.83 12.05
N ASP A 158 19.99 22.90 13.29
CA ASP A 158 20.36 21.96 14.35
C ASP A 158 19.95 20.51 14.02
N LYS A 159 18.73 20.31 13.49
CA LYS A 159 18.18 18.97 13.21
C LYS A 159 18.70 18.34 11.92
N THR A 160 18.95 19.13 10.88
CA THR A 160 19.32 18.65 9.54
C THR A 160 20.79 18.89 9.18
N LYS A 161 21.47 19.85 9.83
CA LYS A 161 22.79 20.38 9.42
C LYS A 161 22.83 21.01 8.01
N ASN A 162 21.67 21.42 7.49
CA ASN A 162 21.53 22.18 6.25
C ASN A 162 20.91 23.56 6.56
N ASN A 163 21.21 24.58 5.75
CA ASN A 163 20.55 25.88 5.83
C ASN A 163 19.13 25.78 5.27
N TRP A 164 18.20 26.61 5.78
CA TRP A 164 16.83 26.65 5.29
C TRP A 164 16.71 27.25 3.89
N GLU A 165 17.49 28.30 3.61
CA GLU A 165 17.48 29.02 2.33
C GLU A 165 18.06 28.14 1.20
N ASP A 166 19.11 27.36 1.49
CA ASP A 166 19.73 26.42 0.55
C ASP A 166 19.02 25.06 0.44
N ARG A 167 17.80 24.90 0.98
CA ARG A 167 17.13 23.58 1.12
C ARG A 167 16.82 22.87 -0.20
N GLU A 168 16.85 23.56 -1.35
CA GLU A 168 16.79 22.92 -2.67
C GLU A 168 17.99 22.00 -2.92
N ARG A 169 19.13 22.28 -2.28
CA ARG A 169 20.38 21.49 -2.34
C ARG A 169 20.60 20.67 -1.08
N PHE A 170 19.52 20.22 -0.43
CA PHE A 170 19.57 19.46 0.82
C PHE A 170 20.44 18.19 0.69
N VAL A 171 21.41 18.04 1.60
CA VAL A 171 22.24 16.83 1.69
C VAL A 171 22.00 16.12 3.03
N LYS A 172 21.60 14.85 2.96
CA LYS A 172 21.40 14.00 4.13
C LYS A 172 22.72 13.83 4.91
N VAL A 173 22.77 14.35 6.13
CA VAL A 173 23.89 14.09 7.06
C VAL A 173 23.61 12.84 7.92
N PRO A 174 24.54 11.87 8.04
CA PRO A 174 24.40 10.72 8.93
C PRO A 174 24.11 11.10 10.40
N GLY A 175 23.26 10.33 11.08
CA GLY A 175 22.89 10.59 12.48
C GLY A 175 22.03 11.84 12.74
N LYS A 176 21.70 12.62 11.70
CA LYS A 176 20.76 13.76 11.75
C LYS A 176 19.42 13.40 11.11
N TYR A 177 18.46 14.32 11.08
CA TYR A 177 17.18 14.13 10.39
C TYR A 177 17.34 14.25 8.87
N ASP A 178 16.39 13.71 8.13
CA ASP A 178 16.15 13.92 6.69
C ASP A 178 14.92 14.80 6.50
N MET A 179 14.77 15.40 5.32
CA MET A 179 13.61 16.21 4.96
C MET A 179 12.66 15.42 4.07
N LEU A 180 11.36 15.42 4.38
CA LEU A 180 10.33 14.84 3.52
C LEU A 180 9.76 15.94 2.60
N GLN A 181 9.77 15.71 1.29
CA GLN A 181 9.14 16.61 0.34
C GLN A 181 7.63 16.40 0.31
N MET A 182 6.92 17.31 0.98
CA MET A 182 5.47 17.33 1.14
C MET A 182 4.85 18.37 0.19
N ASP A 183 3.80 17.99 -0.52
CA ASP A 183 2.98 18.94 -1.29
C ASP A 183 1.71 19.29 -0.50
N TYR A 184 1.56 20.59 -0.22
CA TYR A 184 0.36 21.16 0.38
C TYR A 184 -0.38 22.13 -0.55
N SER A 185 0.18 22.41 -1.75
CA SER A 185 -0.49 23.23 -2.76
C SER A 185 -1.82 22.60 -3.20
N ALA A 186 -1.89 21.27 -3.14
CA ALA A 186 -3.10 20.47 -3.33
C ALA A 186 -4.14 20.59 -2.20
N VAL A 187 -4.19 21.70 -1.46
CA VAL A 187 -5.29 22.04 -0.55
C VAL A 187 -5.74 23.51 -0.70
N THR A 188 -4.91 24.37 -1.31
CA THR A 188 -4.95 25.86 -1.24
C THR A 188 -6.19 26.54 -1.84
N GLN A 189 -7.24 25.80 -2.20
CA GLN A 189 -8.47 26.32 -2.81
C GLN A 189 -9.77 25.73 -2.21
N GLY A 190 -9.71 25.03 -1.06
CA GLY A 190 -10.86 24.32 -0.48
C GLY A 190 -11.71 25.07 0.55
N ASP A 191 -11.09 25.82 1.47
CA ASP A 191 -11.73 26.19 2.75
C ASP A 191 -12.01 27.70 2.95
N ASN A 192 -11.65 28.55 1.98
CA ASN A 192 -11.94 29.98 2.04
C ASN A 192 -13.35 30.29 1.51
N GLU A 193 -14.37 29.90 2.27
CA GLU A 193 -15.65 30.60 2.47
C GLU A 193 -16.69 29.70 3.18
N ILE A 194 -16.49 29.48 4.49
CA ILE A 194 -17.64 29.26 5.37
C ILE A 194 -18.14 30.65 5.76
N GLN A 195 -18.99 31.24 4.91
CA GLN A 195 -19.85 32.32 5.38
C GLN A 195 -20.90 31.68 6.30
N GLU A 196 -21.07 32.25 7.50
CA GLU A 196 -22.15 31.87 8.41
C GLU A 196 -23.48 32.38 7.82
N GLU A 197 -24.05 31.64 6.87
CA GLU A 197 -25.44 31.85 6.46
C GLU A 197 -26.40 31.11 7.39
N ASP A 198 -27.42 31.85 7.82
CA ASP A 198 -28.48 31.43 8.72
C ASP A 198 -29.29 30.25 8.19
N SER A 199 -30.05 29.62 9.07
CA SER A 199 -30.81 28.40 8.77
C SER A 199 -31.68 28.46 7.51
N CYS A 200 -31.56 27.42 6.66
CA CYS A 200 -32.56 26.80 5.77
C CYS A 200 -32.08 26.58 4.31
N LYS A 201 -32.10 25.30 3.90
CA LYS A 201 -31.83 24.77 2.54
C LYS A 201 -30.36 24.77 2.11
N ALA A 202 -29.65 23.69 2.42
CA ALA A 202 -28.53 23.28 1.58
C ALA A 202 -29.01 23.12 0.12
N PRO A 203 -28.25 23.58 -0.89
CA PRO A 203 -28.62 23.40 -2.27
C PRO A 203 -28.71 21.89 -2.58
N LEU A 204 -29.83 21.48 -3.18
CA LEU A 204 -30.02 20.13 -3.69
C LEU A 204 -28.93 19.86 -4.72
N LYS A 205 -27.90 19.10 -4.34
CA LYS A 205 -26.89 18.62 -5.29
C LYS A 205 -27.63 17.83 -6.38
N PRO A 206 -27.39 18.13 -7.67
CA PRO A 206 -28.13 17.47 -8.75
C PRO A 206 -27.89 15.96 -8.70
N GLU A 207 -28.90 15.19 -9.13
CA GLU A 207 -28.77 13.74 -9.20
C GLU A 207 -27.74 13.34 -10.27
N SER A 208 -26.94 12.31 -9.95
CA SER A 208 -25.96 11.74 -10.87
C SER A 208 -26.65 11.22 -12.13
N GLN A 209 -26.06 11.52 -13.29
CA GLN A 209 -26.55 11.05 -14.60
C GLN A 209 -25.95 9.69 -14.99
N LEU A 210 -25.12 9.11 -14.12
CA LEU A 210 -24.47 7.81 -14.34
C LEU A 210 -25.39 6.66 -13.95
N ASP A 211 -25.23 5.51 -14.63
CA ASP A 211 -25.86 4.25 -14.25
C ASP A 211 -25.52 3.87 -12.79
N LEU A 212 -26.48 3.27 -12.07
CA LEU A 212 -26.33 2.92 -10.66
C LEU A 212 -25.15 1.96 -10.39
N LYS A 213 -24.89 0.99 -11.29
CA LYS A 213 -23.75 0.08 -11.17
C LYS A 213 -22.42 0.83 -11.31
N VAL A 214 -22.36 1.82 -12.19
CA VAL A 214 -21.20 2.72 -12.36
C VAL A 214 -21.05 3.62 -11.13
N GLN A 215 -22.13 4.21 -10.61
CA GLN A 215 -22.07 4.99 -9.37
C GLN A 215 -21.53 4.18 -8.19
N GLU A 216 -21.92 2.91 -8.03
CA GLU A 216 -21.36 2.02 -7.01
C GLU A 216 -19.86 1.76 -7.22
N LEU A 217 -19.44 1.53 -8.46
CA LEU A 217 -18.04 1.31 -8.80
C LEU A 217 -17.18 2.54 -8.47
N ILE A 218 -17.62 3.74 -8.86
CA ILE A 218 -16.92 5.00 -8.56
C ILE A 218 -16.89 5.26 -7.05
N LYS A 219 -18.00 5.04 -6.32
CA LYS A 219 -18.04 5.11 -4.85
C LYS A 219 -17.06 4.13 -4.19
N LEU A 220 -16.85 2.94 -4.78
CA LEU A 220 -15.92 1.94 -4.27
C LEU A 220 -14.45 2.35 -4.48
N ILE A 221 -14.07 2.74 -5.69
CA ILE A 221 -12.66 3.02 -6.03
C ILE A 221 -12.19 4.40 -5.56
N CYS A 222 -13.07 5.41 -5.45
CA CYS A 222 -12.73 6.75 -4.95
C CYS A 222 -12.86 6.89 -3.42
N ASN A 223 -13.05 5.79 -2.67
CA ASN A 223 -13.22 5.86 -1.22
C ASN A 223 -11.90 6.11 -0.48
N VAL A 224 -11.65 7.37 -0.10
CA VAL A 224 -10.45 7.81 0.61
C VAL A 224 -10.22 7.06 1.93
N GLN A 225 -11.27 6.79 2.72
CA GLN A 225 -11.14 6.04 3.98
C GLN A 225 -10.62 4.62 3.72
N THR A 226 -11.10 3.98 2.65
CA THR A 226 -10.64 2.63 2.26
C THR A 226 -9.18 2.65 1.81
N MET A 227 -8.73 3.73 1.15
CA MET A 227 -7.31 3.98 0.83
C MET A 227 -6.45 4.15 2.10
N GLU A 228 -6.92 4.93 3.09
CA GLU A 228 -6.21 5.13 4.36
C GLU A 228 -6.03 3.82 5.14
N GLU A 229 -7.09 3.03 5.24
CA GLU A 229 -7.06 1.72 5.89
C GLU A 229 -6.07 0.75 5.21
N MET A 230 -6.03 0.72 3.88
CA MET A 230 -5.05 -0.10 3.14
C MET A 230 -3.60 0.34 3.39
N MET A 231 -3.34 1.65 3.48
CA MET A 231 -2.00 2.15 3.81
C MET A 231 -1.57 1.82 5.25
N ILE A 232 -2.52 1.87 6.20
CA ILE A 232 -2.30 1.42 7.59
C ILE A 232 -1.99 -0.09 7.65
N GLU A 233 -2.66 -0.90 6.81
CA GLU A 233 -2.36 -2.34 6.68
C GLU A 233 -0.90 -2.56 6.25
N MET A 234 -0.42 -1.81 5.26
CA MET A 234 0.96 -1.85 4.74
C MET A 234 2.00 -1.19 5.66
N LYS A 235 1.59 -0.71 6.84
CA LYS A 235 2.39 -0.07 7.90
C LYS A 235 2.92 1.32 7.58
N TYR A 236 2.28 2.04 6.66
CA TYR A 236 2.56 3.43 6.36
C TYR A 236 1.92 4.38 7.41
N ASP A 237 2.58 5.48 7.75
CA ASP A 237 2.08 6.45 8.75
C ASP A 237 1.17 7.52 8.12
N THR A 238 -0.10 7.17 7.91
CA THR A 238 -1.15 8.09 7.42
C THR A 238 -1.43 9.26 8.38
N LYS A 239 -1.11 9.13 9.68
CA LYS A 239 -1.39 10.18 10.69
C LYS A 239 -0.40 11.34 10.63
N LYS A 240 0.86 11.08 10.25
CA LYS A 240 1.87 12.14 10.08
C LYS A 240 2.02 12.55 8.62
N VAL A 241 1.83 11.62 7.69
CA VAL A 241 1.90 11.87 6.25
C VAL A 241 0.57 11.47 5.61
N PRO A 242 -0.45 12.35 5.68
CA PRO A 242 -1.74 12.11 5.03
C PRO A 242 -1.61 11.78 3.54
N LEU A 243 -2.58 11.03 3.04
CA LEU A 243 -2.61 10.61 1.63
C LEU A 243 -2.65 11.82 0.69
N GLY A 244 -2.01 11.67 -0.48
CA GLY A 244 -1.95 12.73 -1.49
C GLY A 244 -1.13 13.96 -1.10
N LYS A 245 -0.26 13.87 -0.10
CA LYS A 245 0.77 14.88 0.23
C LYS A 245 2.20 14.45 -0.03
N LEU A 246 2.44 13.14 -0.20
CA LEU A 246 3.77 12.62 -0.51
C LEU A 246 4.07 12.93 -1.99
N THR A 247 5.11 13.72 -2.27
CA THR A 247 5.43 14.11 -3.66
C THR A 247 5.89 12.91 -4.50
N VAL A 248 5.65 12.98 -5.82
CA VAL A 248 6.23 12.04 -6.80
C VAL A 248 7.76 11.97 -6.67
N ALA A 249 8.42 13.09 -6.36
CA ALA A 249 9.86 13.14 -6.09
C ALA A 249 10.26 12.31 -4.85
N GLN A 250 9.48 12.38 -3.76
CA GLN A 250 9.71 11.56 -2.56
C GLN A 250 9.45 10.05 -2.82
N ILE A 251 8.45 9.70 -3.63
CA ILE A 251 8.20 8.32 -4.06
C ILE A 251 9.37 7.79 -4.92
N LYS A 252 9.86 8.59 -5.88
CA LYS A 252 11.07 8.31 -6.67
C LYS A 252 12.31 8.11 -5.79
N ALA A 253 12.49 8.95 -4.77
CA ALA A 253 13.54 8.78 -3.77
C ALA A 253 13.36 7.48 -2.96
N GLY A 254 12.12 7.07 -2.68
CA GLY A 254 11.77 5.76 -2.12
C GLY A 254 12.28 4.61 -2.99
N TYR A 255 11.93 4.59 -4.29
CA TYR A 255 12.40 3.58 -5.24
C TYR A 255 13.93 3.51 -5.31
N GLN A 256 14.62 4.65 -5.38
CA GLN A 256 16.09 4.71 -5.35
C GLN A 256 16.69 4.08 -4.08
N SER A 257 16.04 4.24 -2.92
CA SER A 257 16.50 3.57 -1.69
C SER A 257 16.21 2.07 -1.66
N LEU A 258 15.09 1.62 -2.24
CA LEU A 258 14.86 0.19 -2.47
C LEU A 258 15.87 -0.41 -3.46
N LYS A 259 16.32 0.36 -4.46
CA LYS A 259 17.35 -0.08 -5.41
C LYS A 259 18.68 -0.40 -4.72
N LYS A 260 19.08 0.41 -3.74
CA LYS A 260 20.26 0.12 -2.90
C LYS A 260 20.09 -1.15 -2.06
N ILE A 261 18.86 -1.43 -1.60
CA ILE A 261 18.54 -2.66 -0.86
C ILE A 261 18.62 -3.88 -1.80
N GLU A 262 18.07 -3.81 -3.01
CA GLU A 262 18.24 -4.84 -4.05
C GLU A 262 19.73 -5.15 -4.29
N ASP A 263 20.55 -4.12 -4.48
CA ASP A 263 21.98 -4.28 -4.74
C ASP A 263 22.71 -4.97 -3.56
N CYS A 264 22.33 -4.65 -2.31
CA CYS A 264 22.85 -5.33 -1.12
C CYS A 264 22.41 -6.80 -1.05
N ILE A 265 21.12 -7.09 -1.26
CA ILE A 265 20.55 -8.45 -1.23
C ILE A 265 21.23 -9.32 -2.30
N ARG A 266 21.28 -8.83 -3.54
CA ARG A 266 21.86 -9.54 -4.69
C ARG A 266 23.36 -9.79 -4.54
N ALA A 267 24.09 -8.88 -3.88
CA ALA A 267 25.50 -9.07 -3.56
C ALA A 267 25.75 -9.94 -2.31
N GLY A 268 24.71 -10.48 -1.67
CA GLY A 268 24.82 -11.25 -0.43
C GLY A 268 25.34 -10.44 0.77
N GLN A 269 25.22 -9.10 0.73
CA GLN A 269 25.78 -8.21 1.74
C GLN A 269 24.92 -8.15 3.00
N CYS A 270 25.13 -9.11 3.89
CA CYS A 270 24.52 -9.10 5.21
C CYS A 270 25.27 -8.18 6.19
N GLY A 271 24.54 -7.44 7.03
CA GLY A 271 25.09 -6.61 8.10
C GLY A 271 24.95 -5.11 7.85
N ARG A 272 26.05 -4.36 7.98
CA ARG A 272 26.01 -2.89 8.10
C ARG A 272 25.48 -2.18 6.85
N ALA A 273 25.91 -2.58 5.64
CA ALA A 273 25.48 -1.95 4.40
C ALA A 273 23.96 -2.06 4.19
N LEU A 274 23.41 -3.28 4.34
CA LEU A 274 21.97 -3.52 4.26
C LEU A 274 21.19 -2.76 5.35
N LEU A 275 21.72 -2.68 6.58
CA LEU A 275 21.11 -1.91 7.66
C LEU A 275 21.08 -0.40 7.36
N GLU A 276 22.15 0.15 6.78
CA GLU A 276 22.21 1.56 6.35
C GLU A 276 21.26 1.83 5.17
N ALA A 277 21.13 0.91 4.21
CA ALA A 277 20.15 1.00 3.12
C ALA A 277 18.69 0.92 3.64
N CYS A 278 18.40 0.02 4.59
CA CYS A 278 17.10 -0.05 5.25
C CYS A 278 16.78 1.24 6.06
N ASN A 279 17.77 1.80 6.77
CA ASN A 279 17.62 3.10 7.44
C ASN A 279 17.24 4.19 6.44
N GLU A 280 17.90 4.24 5.27
CA GLU A 280 17.61 5.22 4.22
C GLU A 280 16.16 5.08 3.71
N PHE A 281 15.71 3.86 3.41
CA PHE A 281 14.33 3.62 2.96
C PHE A 281 13.27 4.06 3.98
N TYR A 282 13.37 3.61 5.23
CA TYR A 282 12.38 3.97 6.26
C TYR A 282 12.46 5.45 6.69
N THR A 283 13.62 6.09 6.49
CA THR A 283 13.75 7.53 6.67
C THR A 283 13.03 8.30 5.55
N ARG A 284 13.13 7.84 4.29
CA ARG A 284 12.45 8.46 3.14
C ARG A 284 10.94 8.17 3.09
N ILE A 285 10.51 7.00 3.55
CA ILE A 285 9.13 6.52 3.50
C ILE A 285 8.69 6.15 4.93
N PRO A 286 7.98 7.04 5.65
CA PRO A 286 7.64 6.82 7.06
C PRO A 286 6.73 5.61 7.28
N HIS A 287 7.11 4.79 8.26
CA HIS A 287 6.37 3.58 8.65
C HIS A 287 6.11 3.55 10.17
N ASP A 288 4.93 3.10 10.58
CA ASP A 288 4.62 2.80 11.98
C ASP A 288 4.86 1.31 12.30
N PHE A 289 5.88 1.05 13.12
CA PHE A 289 6.20 -0.28 13.64
C PHE A 289 5.78 -0.47 15.12
N GLY A 290 5.06 0.50 15.69
CA GLY A 290 4.84 0.60 17.13
C GLY A 290 6.17 0.72 17.86
N LEU A 291 6.28 0.11 19.04
CA LEU A 291 7.52 0.11 19.83
C LEU A 291 8.60 -0.86 19.32
N ARG A 292 8.27 -1.74 18.37
CA ARG A 292 9.22 -2.70 17.80
C ARG A 292 10.26 -1.99 16.94
N THR A 293 11.47 -2.55 16.91
CA THR A 293 12.50 -2.15 15.94
C THR A 293 11.96 -2.36 14.53
N PRO A 294 12.17 -1.42 13.58
CA PRO A 294 11.86 -1.66 12.18
C PRO A 294 12.58 -2.93 11.69
N PRO A 295 11.91 -3.82 10.93
CA PRO A 295 12.53 -5.02 10.39
C PRO A 295 13.59 -4.65 9.35
N LEU A 296 14.55 -5.55 9.11
CA LEU A 296 15.39 -5.47 7.92
C LEU A 296 14.61 -6.02 6.73
N ILE A 297 14.85 -5.48 5.53
CA ILE A 297 14.36 -6.03 4.28
C ILE A 297 15.47 -6.96 3.78
N GLN A 298 15.26 -8.28 3.85
CA GLN A 298 16.31 -9.28 3.60
C GLN A 298 15.96 -10.21 2.44
N THR A 299 14.68 -10.35 2.11
CA THR A 299 14.18 -11.27 1.08
C THR A 299 13.61 -10.51 -0.12
N GLU A 300 13.62 -11.15 -1.29
CA GLU A 300 13.01 -10.59 -2.50
C GLU A 300 11.50 -10.34 -2.34
N LYS A 301 10.83 -11.16 -1.51
CA LYS A 301 9.42 -10.98 -1.15
C LYS A 301 9.19 -9.69 -0.36
N GLU A 302 9.95 -9.45 0.71
CA GLU A 302 9.84 -8.20 1.49
C GLU A 302 10.16 -6.97 0.64
N LEU A 303 11.10 -7.09 -0.31
CA LEU A 303 11.40 -6.04 -1.28
C LEU A 303 10.20 -5.78 -2.21
N SER A 304 9.58 -6.84 -2.76
CA SER A 304 8.37 -6.76 -3.59
C SER A 304 7.20 -6.14 -2.83
N ASP A 305 6.97 -6.52 -1.57
CA ASP A 305 5.94 -5.93 -0.70
C ASP A 305 6.15 -4.41 -0.49
N LYS A 306 7.41 -3.93 -0.55
CA LYS A 306 7.73 -2.49 -0.48
C LYS A 306 7.71 -1.78 -1.83
N VAL A 307 7.93 -2.47 -2.93
CA VAL A 307 7.65 -1.96 -4.28
C VAL A 307 6.14 -1.71 -4.42
N GLN A 308 5.30 -2.69 -4.07
CA GLN A 308 3.84 -2.56 -4.09
C GLN A 308 3.30 -1.42 -3.22
N LEU A 309 3.96 -1.12 -2.08
CA LEU A 309 3.63 0.04 -1.26
C LEU A 309 3.87 1.36 -2.01
N LEU A 310 4.99 1.49 -2.73
CA LEU A 310 5.30 2.70 -3.49
C LEU A 310 4.40 2.87 -4.72
N GLU A 311 4.00 1.77 -5.36
CA GLU A 311 3.02 1.75 -6.44
C GLU A 311 1.66 2.26 -5.94
N ALA A 312 1.14 1.67 -4.86
CA ALA A 312 -0.13 2.07 -4.26
C ALA A 312 -0.11 3.52 -3.72
N LEU A 313 1.01 3.99 -3.16
CA LEU A 313 1.18 5.40 -2.77
C LEU A 313 1.13 6.34 -3.97
N GLY A 314 1.69 5.95 -5.11
CA GLY A 314 1.63 6.71 -6.36
C GLY A 314 0.22 6.78 -6.95
N ASP A 315 -0.50 5.66 -6.96
CA ASP A 315 -1.88 5.62 -7.45
C ASP A 315 -2.85 6.39 -6.54
N ILE A 316 -2.63 6.34 -5.23
CA ILE A 316 -3.36 7.17 -4.26
C ILE A 316 -3.03 8.66 -4.45
N GLU A 317 -1.80 9.03 -4.78
CA GLU A 317 -1.42 10.43 -5.08
C GLU A 317 -2.20 10.97 -6.28
N ILE A 318 -2.28 10.17 -7.34
CA ILE A 318 -3.11 10.44 -8.54
C ILE A 318 -4.59 10.53 -8.15
N ALA A 319 -5.11 9.54 -7.42
CA ALA A 319 -6.52 9.52 -7.01
C ALA A 319 -6.90 10.76 -6.18
N MET A 320 -6.06 11.13 -5.22
CA MET A 320 -6.26 12.31 -4.38
C MET A 320 -6.17 13.62 -5.16
N LYS A 321 -5.43 13.68 -6.28
CA LYS A 321 -5.49 14.82 -7.22
C LYS A 321 -6.82 14.86 -7.99
N LEU A 322 -7.26 13.73 -8.53
CA LEU A 322 -8.49 13.64 -9.34
C LEU A 322 -9.77 13.88 -8.52
N VAL A 323 -9.76 13.57 -7.21
CA VAL A 323 -10.86 13.85 -6.28
C VAL A 323 -10.94 15.34 -5.92
N LYS A 324 -9.85 16.12 -5.98
CA LYS A 324 -9.82 17.51 -5.50
C LYS A 324 -10.33 18.56 -6.48
N THR A 325 -10.57 18.19 -7.74
CA THR A 325 -11.10 19.11 -8.77
C THR A 325 -12.58 19.49 -8.54
N GLU A 326 -13.22 18.96 -7.49
CA GLU A 326 -14.65 19.09 -7.15
C GLU A 326 -15.19 20.53 -7.00
N LEU A 327 -14.36 21.47 -6.56
CA LEU A 327 -14.81 22.75 -5.98
C LEU A 327 -15.28 23.82 -7.00
N GLN A 328 -15.23 23.54 -8.30
CA GLN A 328 -15.50 24.53 -9.36
C GLN A 328 -16.61 24.14 -10.34
N SER A 329 -17.30 23.01 -10.13
CA SER A 329 -18.35 22.51 -11.03
C SER A 329 -19.71 22.40 -10.35
N SER A 330 -20.78 22.68 -11.10
CA SER A 330 -22.18 22.54 -10.68
C SER A 330 -22.68 21.09 -10.72
N GLU A 331 -21.85 20.14 -11.13
CA GLU A 331 -22.20 18.74 -11.36
C GLU A 331 -22.06 17.87 -10.10
N HIS A 332 -22.74 16.73 -10.11
CA HIS A 332 -22.64 15.76 -9.04
C HIS A 332 -21.20 15.18 -8.90
N PRO A 333 -20.63 15.04 -7.68
CA PRO A 333 -19.20 14.69 -7.52
C PRO A 333 -18.76 13.39 -8.17
N LEU A 334 -19.61 12.35 -8.21
CA LEU A 334 -19.27 11.08 -8.87
C LEU A 334 -19.12 11.22 -10.38
N ASP A 335 -19.86 12.13 -10.98
CA ASP A 335 -19.89 12.41 -12.42
C ASP A 335 -18.60 13.16 -12.79
N GLN A 336 -18.14 14.04 -11.90
CA GLN A 336 -16.83 14.68 -12.00
C GLN A 336 -15.69 13.66 -11.84
N HIS A 337 -15.74 12.78 -10.84
CA HIS A 337 -14.76 11.70 -10.69
C HIS A 337 -14.70 10.80 -11.92
N TYR A 338 -15.85 10.37 -12.44
CA TYR A 338 -15.95 9.55 -13.64
C TYR A 338 -15.35 10.24 -14.86
N ARG A 339 -15.65 11.53 -15.08
CA ARG A 339 -15.01 12.30 -16.16
C ARG A 339 -13.50 12.38 -15.98
N ASN A 340 -13.02 12.61 -14.75
CA ASN A 340 -11.60 12.70 -14.43
C ASN A 340 -10.85 11.36 -14.63
N LEU A 341 -11.55 10.22 -14.78
CA LEU A 341 -10.93 8.97 -15.23
C LEU A 341 -10.61 8.96 -16.73
N HIS A 342 -11.22 9.83 -17.55
CA HIS A 342 -11.05 9.84 -19.01
C HIS A 342 -11.22 8.43 -19.62
N CYS A 343 -12.22 7.69 -19.12
CA CYS A 343 -12.42 6.28 -19.41
C CYS A 343 -13.91 5.97 -19.31
N HIS A 344 -14.50 5.48 -20.40
CA HIS A 344 -15.89 5.08 -20.43
C HIS A 344 -16.05 3.68 -19.82
N LEU A 345 -17.03 3.54 -18.93
CA LEU A 345 -17.39 2.29 -18.26
C LEU A 345 -18.87 2.02 -18.52
N ARG A 346 -19.18 1.02 -19.36
CA ARG A 346 -20.56 0.62 -19.68
C ARG A 346 -20.89 -0.68 -18.97
N PRO A 347 -21.87 -0.74 -18.05
CA PRO A 347 -22.25 -2.00 -17.43
C PRO A 347 -22.85 -2.95 -18.47
N LEU A 348 -22.53 -4.24 -18.36
CA LEU A 348 -23.09 -5.29 -19.20
C LEU A 348 -24.28 -5.97 -18.51
N GLU A 349 -25.28 -6.33 -19.31
CA GLU A 349 -26.39 -7.16 -18.85
C GLU A 349 -25.93 -8.59 -18.58
N HIS A 350 -26.48 -9.22 -17.52
CA HIS A 350 -26.06 -10.55 -17.06
C HIS A 350 -26.44 -11.64 -18.08
N GLU A 351 -27.48 -11.39 -18.87
CA GLU A 351 -27.96 -12.23 -19.95
C GLU A 351 -27.13 -12.10 -21.24
N SER A 352 -26.21 -11.12 -21.35
CA SER A 352 -25.38 -10.93 -22.55
C SER A 352 -24.46 -12.12 -22.82
N TYR A 353 -24.04 -12.26 -24.09
CA TYR A 353 -23.11 -13.31 -24.48
C TYR A 353 -21.73 -13.09 -23.85
N GLU A 354 -21.27 -11.84 -23.86
CA GLU A 354 -20.04 -11.34 -23.26
C GLU A 354 -19.98 -11.69 -21.78
N PHE A 355 -21.01 -11.34 -20.99
CA PHE A 355 -21.05 -11.63 -19.55
C PHE A 355 -20.99 -13.14 -19.28
N LYS A 356 -21.69 -13.96 -20.07
CA LYS A 356 -21.67 -15.43 -19.94
C LYS A 356 -20.30 -16.02 -20.25
N VAL A 357 -19.63 -15.58 -21.32
CA VAL A 357 -18.26 -16.01 -21.67
C VAL A 357 -17.26 -15.57 -20.60
N ILE A 358 -17.36 -14.34 -20.11
CA ILE A 358 -16.48 -13.80 -19.06
C ILE A 358 -16.68 -14.53 -17.73
N SER A 359 -17.93 -14.83 -17.36
CA SER A 359 -18.28 -15.66 -16.19
C SER A 359 -17.71 -17.08 -16.32
N GLN A 360 -17.89 -17.71 -17.48
CA GLN A 360 -17.29 -19.01 -17.76
C GLN A 360 -15.75 -18.97 -17.71
N TYR A 361 -15.12 -17.89 -18.21
CA TYR A 361 -13.67 -17.72 -18.17
C TYR A 361 -13.16 -17.59 -16.72
N LEU A 362 -13.83 -16.78 -15.90
CA LEU A 362 -13.53 -16.60 -14.47
C LEU A 362 -13.56 -17.94 -13.73
N GLN A 363 -14.63 -18.72 -13.89
CA GLN A 363 -14.84 -19.99 -13.17
C GLN A 363 -13.93 -21.12 -13.71
N SER A 364 -13.85 -21.29 -15.03
CA SER A 364 -13.08 -22.38 -15.64
C SER A 364 -11.56 -22.27 -15.42
N THR A 365 -11.06 -21.06 -15.16
CA THR A 365 -9.64 -20.80 -14.90
C THR A 365 -9.31 -20.48 -13.44
N HIS A 366 -10.21 -20.81 -12.52
CA HIS A 366 -9.89 -20.83 -11.09
C HIS A 366 -8.91 -21.98 -10.81
N ALA A 367 -7.64 -21.65 -10.54
CA ALA A 367 -6.59 -22.64 -10.29
C ALA A 367 -6.89 -23.52 -9.05
N PRO A 368 -6.77 -24.86 -9.16
CA PRO A 368 -7.13 -25.78 -8.06
C PRO A 368 -6.24 -25.66 -6.82
N THR A 369 -5.07 -25.03 -6.92
CA THR A 369 -4.18 -24.74 -5.77
C THR A 369 -4.59 -23.50 -4.97
N HIS A 370 -5.50 -22.66 -5.48
CA HIS A 370 -6.01 -21.46 -4.81
C HIS A 370 -7.41 -21.75 -4.23
N SER A 371 -7.49 -22.74 -3.35
CA SER A 371 -8.75 -23.30 -2.81
C SER A 371 -9.21 -22.67 -1.48
N ASP A 372 -8.50 -21.64 -1.01
CA ASP A 372 -8.81 -20.86 0.19
C ASP A 372 -9.99 -19.89 0.00
N TYR A 373 -10.34 -19.57 -1.25
CA TYR A 373 -11.53 -18.80 -1.62
C TYR A 373 -12.17 -19.31 -2.92
N THR A 374 -13.45 -18.98 -3.12
CA THR A 374 -14.09 -19.01 -4.44
C THR A 374 -14.41 -17.58 -4.91
N MET A 375 -14.68 -17.40 -6.20
CA MET A 375 -15.00 -16.09 -6.77
C MET A 375 -16.43 -16.09 -7.35
N THR A 376 -17.22 -15.08 -7.00
CA THR A 376 -18.53 -14.82 -7.61
C THR A 376 -18.44 -13.54 -8.44
N LEU A 377 -18.80 -13.62 -9.72
CA LEU A 377 -18.93 -12.44 -10.57
C LEU A 377 -20.20 -11.69 -10.19
N LEU A 378 -20.08 -10.41 -9.84
CA LEU A 378 -21.22 -9.55 -9.51
C LEU A 378 -21.62 -8.70 -10.72
N GLU A 379 -20.66 -7.98 -11.31
CA GLU A 379 -20.89 -7.08 -12.44
C GLU A 379 -19.70 -7.11 -13.39
N VAL A 380 -19.96 -6.85 -14.67
CA VAL A 380 -18.94 -6.60 -15.70
C VAL A 380 -19.20 -5.25 -16.32
N PHE A 381 -18.15 -4.47 -16.49
CA PHE A 381 -18.16 -3.20 -17.21
C PHE A 381 -17.29 -3.35 -18.45
N GLU A 382 -17.82 -3.04 -19.63
CA GLU A 382 -16.98 -2.75 -20.79
C GLU A 382 -16.17 -1.48 -20.49
N VAL A 383 -14.87 -1.54 -20.79
CA VAL A 383 -13.90 -0.46 -20.61
C VAL A 383 -13.52 0.09 -21.98
N GLU A 384 -13.55 1.40 -22.12
CA GLU A 384 -13.08 2.11 -23.31
C GLU A 384 -12.28 3.33 -22.85
N LYS A 385 -10.95 3.21 -22.88
CA LYS A 385 -10.02 4.25 -22.43
C LYS A 385 -9.69 5.21 -23.55
N GLU A 386 -9.80 6.51 -23.28
CA GLU A 386 -9.46 7.57 -24.24
C GLU A 386 -8.00 7.44 -24.72
N GLY A 387 -7.80 7.34 -26.04
CA GLY A 387 -6.49 7.22 -26.70
C GLY A 387 -5.86 5.81 -26.70
N GLU A 388 -6.40 4.84 -25.96
CA GLU A 388 -5.79 3.49 -25.88
C GLU A 388 -5.96 2.73 -27.19
N LYS A 389 -7.13 2.83 -27.83
CA LYS A 389 -7.44 2.19 -29.10
C LYS A 389 -6.56 2.70 -30.25
N GLU A 390 -6.33 4.00 -30.31
CA GLU A 390 -5.48 4.64 -31.33
C GLU A 390 -3.99 4.30 -31.14
N ALA A 391 -3.57 4.04 -29.90
CA ALA A 391 -2.22 3.63 -29.57
C ALA A 391 -1.98 2.12 -29.75
N PHE A 392 -3.03 1.31 -29.78
CA PHE A 392 -2.97 -0.15 -29.71
C PHE A 392 -2.34 -0.80 -30.96
N ARG A 393 -1.49 -1.80 -30.72
CA ARG A 393 -0.75 -2.55 -31.76
C ARG A 393 -1.63 -3.64 -32.42
N GLU A 394 -2.67 -3.20 -33.13
CA GLU A 394 -3.56 -4.09 -33.92
C GLU A 394 -2.82 -4.87 -35.03
N ASP A 395 -1.64 -4.39 -35.46
CA ASP A 395 -0.77 -5.04 -36.45
C ASP A 395 -0.13 -6.34 -35.95
N LEU A 396 -0.09 -6.55 -34.62
CA LEU A 396 0.47 -7.75 -34.03
C LEU A 396 -0.56 -8.88 -33.93
N HIS A 397 -0.14 -10.07 -34.35
CA HIS A 397 -0.89 -11.32 -34.17
C HIS A 397 -0.89 -11.79 -32.70
N ASN A 398 -1.54 -12.92 -32.43
CA ASN A 398 -1.60 -13.52 -31.08
C ASN A 398 -2.21 -12.56 -30.03
N ARG A 399 -3.35 -11.93 -30.40
CA ARG A 399 -4.16 -11.11 -29.49
C ARG A 399 -4.96 -12.03 -28.57
N THR A 400 -4.67 -11.95 -27.28
CA THR A 400 -5.25 -12.81 -26.25
C THR A 400 -5.86 -11.95 -25.14
N LEU A 401 -7.07 -12.28 -24.72
CA LEU A 401 -7.75 -11.65 -23.60
C LEU A 401 -7.23 -12.26 -22.30
N LEU A 402 -6.52 -11.47 -21.47
CA LEU A 402 -5.80 -11.97 -20.29
C LEU A 402 -6.13 -11.19 -19.02
N TRP A 403 -5.96 -11.86 -17.87
CA TRP A 403 -6.27 -11.34 -16.54
C TRP A 403 -5.15 -10.48 -15.97
N HIS A 404 -5.49 -9.29 -15.51
CA HIS A 404 -4.70 -8.46 -14.61
C HIS A 404 -5.47 -8.21 -13.31
N GLY A 405 -4.77 -8.25 -12.17
CA GLY A 405 -5.37 -8.02 -10.85
C GLY A 405 -4.51 -7.05 -10.04
N SER A 406 -5.16 -6.18 -9.27
CA SER A 406 -4.51 -5.12 -8.51
C SER A 406 -5.37 -4.71 -7.31
N ARG A 407 -4.73 -4.08 -6.31
CA ARG A 407 -5.40 -3.62 -5.08
C ARG A 407 -6.47 -2.58 -5.39
N LEU A 408 -7.52 -2.51 -4.56
CA LEU A 408 -8.62 -1.55 -4.76
C LEU A 408 -8.16 -0.09 -4.91
N SER A 409 -7.07 0.30 -4.24
CA SER A 409 -6.47 1.65 -4.31
C SER A 409 -5.99 2.04 -5.70
N ASN A 410 -5.61 1.07 -6.52
CA ASN A 410 -4.82 1.29 -7.72
C ASN A 410 -5.70 1.58 -8.95
N TRP A 411 -6.99 1.19 -8.90
CA TRP A 411 -7.90 1.27 -10.05
C TRP A 411 -8.20 2.70 -10.52
N VAL A 412 -8.20 3.69 -9.62
CA VAL A 412 -8.31 5.09 -10.04
C VAL A 412 -7.09 5.51 -10.89
N GLY A 413 -5.88 5.09 -10.50
CA GLY A 413 -4.66 5.30 -11.28
C GLY A 413 -4.66 4.53 -12.62
N ILE A 414 -5.07 3.26 -12.61
CA ILE A 414 -5.13 2.41 -13.80
C ILE A 414 -6.17 2.92 -14.81
N LEU A 415 -7.38 3.29 -14.39
CA LEU A 415 -8.41 3.80 -15.30
C LEU A 415 -8.09 5.21 -15.82
N SER A 416 -7.41 6.05 -15.03
CA SER A 416 -7.02 7.39 -15.46
C SER A 416 -5.80 7.42 -16.40
N HIS A 417 -4.80 6.57 -16.17
CA HIS A 417 -3.50 6.61 -16.87
C HIS A 417 -3.13 5.34 -17.65
N GLY A 418 -3.98 4.32 -17.65
CA GLY A 418 -3.69 3.00 -18.20
C GLY A 418 -2.76 2.15 -17.32
N LEU A 419 -2.55 0.90 -17.73
CA LEU A 419 -1.53 0.03 -17.15
C LEU A 419 -0.14 0.54 -17.53
N ARG A 420 0.71 0.76 -16.53
CA ARG A 420 2.04 1.37 -16.68
C ARG A 420 3.14 0.37 -16.32
N ILE A 421 4.27 0.50 -17.00
CA ILE A 421 5.49 -0.24 -16.66
C ILE A 421 6.14 0.42 -15.44
N ALA A 422 6.71 -0.40 -14.55
CA ALA A 422 7.43 0.07 -13.37
C ALA A 422 8.53 1.09 -13.73
N PRO A 423 8.69 2.19 -12.97
CA PRO A 423 9.60 3.27 -13.34
C PRO A 423 11.08 2.84 -13.34
N PRO A 424 11.97 3.49 -14.11
CA PRO A 424 13.38 3.09 -14.23
C PRO A 424 14.12 2.97 -12.89
N GLU A 425 13.82 3.85 -11.94
CA GLU A 425 14.33 3.85 -10.56
C GLU A 425 13.90 2.66 -9.69
N ALA A 426 12.80 1.97 -10.02
CA ALA A 426 12.34 0.83 -9.22
C ALA A 426 13.37 -0.32 -9.22
N PRO A 427 13.39 -1.16 -8.16
CA PRO A 427 14.10 -2.43 -8.21
C PRO A 427 13.70 -3.29 -9.42
N VAL A 428 14.58 -4.20 -9.86
CA VAL A 428 14.21 -5.24 -10.84
C VAL A 428 13.84 -6.52 -10.11
N THR A 429 14.58 -6.87 -9.05
CA THR A 429 14.16 -7.90 -8.08
C THR A 429 12.78 -7.56 -7.51
N GLY A 430 11.83 -8.46 -7.71
CA GLY A 430 10.38 -8.24 -7.52
C GLY A 430 9.57 -8.53 -8.79
N TYR A 431 10.18 -8.38 -9.98
CA TYR A 431 9.59 -8.72 -11.27
C TYR A 431 10.30 -9.93 -11.89
N MET A 432 9.62 -11.08 -11.97
CA MET A 432 10.24 -12.36 -12.37
C MET A 432 10.88 -12.35 -13.76
N PHE A 433 10.37 -11.50 -14.66
CA PHE A 433 10.75 -11.40 -16.07
C PHE A 433 11.11 -9.96 -16.48
N GLY A 434 11.61 -9.16 -15.54
CA GLY A 434 11.94 -7.75 -15.77
C GLY A 434 10.72 -6.84 -15.76
N LYS A 435 10.92 -5.55 -16.05
CA LYS A 435 9.89 -4.51 -15.90
C LYS A 435 8.97 -4.49 -17.12
N GLY A 436 7.75 -5.00 -16.96
CA GLY A 436 6.71 -4.98 -17.97
C GLY A 436 5.33 -4.99 -17.33
N ILE A 437 4.28 -5.06 -18.14
CA ILE A 437 2.91 -5.24 -17.67
C ILE A 437 2.63 -6.75 -17.63
N TYR A 438 2.27 -7.24 -16.44
CA TYR A 438 2.08 -8.67 -16.16
C TYR A 438 0.61 -9.08 -16.27
N PHE A 439 0.39 -10.21 -16.93
CA PHE A 439 -0.91 -10.85 -17.13
C PHE A 439 -0.83 -12.36 -16.90
N ALA A 440 -1.97 -12.98 -16.61
CA ALA A 440 -2.14 -14.43 -16.55
C ALA A 440 -3.32 -14.91 -17.39
N ASP A 441 -3.27 -16.15 -17.87
CA ASP A 441 -4.42 -16.85 -18.45
C ASP A 441 -5.35 -17.47 -17.39
N MET A 442 -4.84 -17.61 -16.14
CA MET A 442 -5.56 -18.15 -14.99
C MET A 442 -6.14 -17.05 -14.08
N SER A 443 -7.47 -17.01 -13.93
CA SER A 443 -8.18 -15.96 -13.20
C SER A 443 -7.71 -15.81 -11.74
N SER A 444 -7.65 -16.90 -10.97
CA SER A 444 -7.29 -16.84 -9.55
C SER A 444 -5.81 -16.52 -9.30
N LYS A 445 -4.95 -16.65 -10.32
CA LYS A 445 -3.55 -16.18 -10.22
C LYS A 445 -3.49 -14.67 -10.15
N SER A 446 -4.20 -13.97 -11.05
CA SER A 446 -4.31 -12.51 -11.02
C SER A 446 -5.16 -12.05 -9.82
N ALA A 447 -6.18 -12.82 -9.41
CA ALA A 447 -7.04 -12.48 -8.27
C ALA A 447 -6.28 -12.38 -6.93
N ASN A 448 -5.18 -13.12 -6.75
CA ASN A 448 -4.32 -13.00 -5.57
C ASN A 448 -3.73 -11.58 -5.43
N TYR A 449 -3.51 -10.84 -6.53
CA TYR A 449 -3.01 -9.47 -6.52
C TYR A 449 -4.10 -8.43 -6.17
N CYS A 450 -5.37 -8.83 -6.02
CA CYS A 450 -6.42 -7.97 -5.49
C CYS A 450 -6.28 -7.76 -3.97
N PHE A 451 -5.62 -8.69 -3.26
CA PHE A 451 -5.50 -8.71 -1.79
C PHE A 451 -6.84 -8.55 -1.06
N ALA A 452 -7.90 -9.18 -1.58
CA ALA A 452 -9.19 -9.27 -0.90
C ALA A 452 -9.06 -10.00 0.45
N SER A 453 -9.99 -9.76 1.37
CA SER A 453 -10.01 -10.36 2.70
C SER A 453 -11.43 -10.70 3.15
N ARG A 454 -11.57 -11.42 4.28
CA ARG A 454 -12.89 -11.71 4.88
C ARG A 454 -13.67 -10.45 5.27
N ILE A 455 -12.97 -9.34 5.54
CA ILE A 455 -13.57 -8.04 5.93
C ILE A 455 -13.87 -7.20 4.68
N LYS A 456 -12.94 -7.19 3.72
CA LYS A 456 -13.05 -6.50 2.42
C LYS A 456 -13.06 -7.54 1.31
N ASN A 457 -14.23 -8.14 1.09
CA ASN A 457 -14.41 -9.29 0.21
C ASN A 457 -14.72 -8.93 -1.26
N ILE A 458 -14.90 -7.65 -1.58
CA ILE A 458 -15.05 -7.18 -2.95
C ILE A 458 -13.67 -6.80 -3.50
N GLY A 459 -13.34 -7.29 -4.69
CA GLY A 459 -12.16 -6.90 -5.47
C GLY A 459 -12.53 -6.65 -6.92
N LEU A 460 -11.59 -6.08 -7.67
CA LEU A 460 -11.73 -5.86 -9.11
C LEU A 460 -10.68 -6.67 -9.86
N LEU A 461 -11.09 -7.24 -11.00
CA LEU A 461 -10.22 -7.91 -11.97
C LEU A 461 -10.39 -7.23 -13.32
N LEU A 462 -9.32 -7.14 -14.10
CA LEU A 462 -9.30 -6.57 -15.43
C LEU A 462 -9.00 -7.65 -16.45
N LEU A 463 -9.78 -7.67 -17.53
CA LEU A 463 -9.46 -8.35 -18.78
C LEU A 463 -9.03 -7.31 -19.80
N SER A 464 -7.79 -7.46 -20.28
CA SER A 464 -7.25 -6.66 -21.37
C SER A 464 -7.03 -7.55 -22.58
N GLU A 465 -7.30 -7.02 -23.76
CA GLU A 465 -6.77 -7.54 -25.01
C GLU A 465 -5.26 -7.23 -25.05
N VAL A 466 -4.44 -8.27 -25.10
CA VAL A 466 -2.98 -8.15 -25.09
C VAL A 466 -2.42 -8.67 -26.42
N ALA A 467 -1.76 -7.79 -27.16
CA ALA A 467 -1.08 -8.08 -28.42
C ALA A 467 0.29 -8.71 -28.16
N LEU A 468 0.29 -10.02 -27.87
CA LEU A 468 1.50 -10.75 -27.50
C LEU A 468 2.50 -10.91 -28.66
N GLY A 469 2.02 -10.97 -29.90
CA GLY A 469 2.83 -11.30 -31.08
C GLY A 469 3.60 -12.61 -30.88
N GLN A 470 4.83 -12.65 -31.41
CA GLN A 470 5.77 -13.72 -31.12
C GLN A 470 6.28 -13.60 -29.68
N CYS A 471 6.00 -14.61 -28.86
CA CYS A 471 6.45 -14.71 -27.47
C CYS A 471 7.90 -15.21 -27.35
N ASN A 472 8.60 -14.73 -26.31
CA ASN A 472 9.84 -15.27 -25.77
C ASN A 472 9.52 -16.23 -24.62
N GLU A 473 9.54 -17.53 -24.89
CA GLU A 473 9.18 -18.54 -23.89
C GLU A 473 10.34 -18.84 -22.94
N LEU A 474 10.10 -18.78 -21.63
CA LEU A 474 11.09 -18.98 -20.57
C LEU A 474 10.58 -19.95 -19.50
N LEU A 475 11.45 -20.86 -19.05
CA LEU A 475 11.17 -21.83 -17.98
C LEU A 475 11.45 -21.27 -16.58
N GLU A 476 12.48 -20.42 -16.47
CA GLU A 476 12.97 -19.85 -15.21
C GLU A 476 12.82 -18.34 -15.17
N ALA A 477 12.61 -17.80 -13.96
CA ALA A 477 12.60 -16.37 -13.73
C ALA A 477 13.91 -15.73 -14.18
N ASN A 478 13.82 -14.79 -15.13
CA ASN A 478 14.96 -14.05 -15.65
C ASN A 478 14.67 -12.55 -15.62
N PRO A 479 15.21 -11.80 -14.64
CA PRO A 479 15.02 -10.35 -14.52
C PRO A 479 15.52 -9.53 -15.73
N LYS A 480 16.25 -10.15 -16.67
CA LYS A 480 16.76 -9.54 -17.91
C LYS A 480 15.99 -9.97 -19.17
N ALA A 481 14.83 -10.63 -19.04
CA ALA A 481 14.08 -11.20 -20.17
C ALA A 481 13.74 -10.18 -21.28
N GLU A 482 13.52 -8.91 -20.94
CA GLU A 482 13.35 -7.80 -21.89
C GLU A 482 14.51 -7.69 -22.91
N VAL A 483 15.76 -7.82 -22.45
CA VAL A 483 16.97 -7.77 -23.31
C VAL A 483 17.08 -9.01 -24.21
N LEU A 484 16.41 -10.11 -23.83
CA LEU A 484 16.43 -11.38 -24.54
C LEU A 484 15.33 -11.50 -25.60
N LEU A 485 14.54 -10.46 -25.85
CA LEU A 485 13.46 -10.49 -26.84
C LEU A 485 13.97 -10.77 -28.27
N GLN A 486 15.12 -10.22 -28.69
CA GLN A 486 15.73 -10.52 -30.00
C GLN A 486 14.75 -10.42 -31.21
N GLY A 487 13.86 -9.43 -31.22
CA GLY A 487 12.82 -9.26 -32.25
C GLY A 487 11.47 -9.93 -31.94
N ARG A 488 11.34 -10.59 -30.78
CA ARG A 488 10.08 -11.01 -30.17
C ARG A 488 9.39 -9.81 -29.48
N HIS A 489 8.11 -9.93 -29.18
CA HIS A 489 7.26 -8.79 -28.76
C HIS A 489 6.80 -8.89 -27.30
N SER A 490 6.88 -10.08 -26.70
CA SER A 490 6.45 -10.34 -25.33
C SER A 490 7.29 -11.48 -24.73
N THR A 491 7.23 -11.65 -23.41
CA THR A 491 7.77 -12.83 -22.70
C THR A 491 6.62 -13.69 -22.20
N LYS A 492 6.76 -15.01 -22.28
CA LYS A 492 5.84 -15.99 -21.71
C LYS A 492 6.60 -16.87 -20.72
N GLY A 493 6.31 -16.72 -19.44
CA GLY A 493 6.73 -17.68 -18.42
C GLY A 493 5.92 -18.97 -18.58
N LEU A 494 6.58 -20.10 -18.84
CA LEU A 494 5.91 -21.38 -19.08
C LEU A 494 5.54 -22.07 -17.77
N GLY A 495 4.24 -22.20 -17.53
CA GLY A 495 3.68 -22.91 -16.39
C GLY A 495 3.48 -24.41 -16.65
N LYS A 496 3.58 -25.20 -15.57
CA LYS A 496 3.21 -26.61 -15.55
C LYS A 496 1.73 -26.84 -15.87
N MET A 497 0.85 -25.94 -15.42
CA MET A 497 -0.59 -26.00 -15.67
C MET A 497 -1.03 -24.80 -16.51
N ALA A 498 -1.79 -25.03 -17.57
CA ALA A 498 -2.35 -23.97 -18.42
C ALA A 498 -3.69 -24.39 -19.04
N PRO A 499 -4.55 -23.44 -19.43
CA PRO A 499 -5.72 -23.73 -20.26
C PRO A 499 -5.32 -24.39 -21.59
N SER A 500 -6.05 -25.43 -22.00
CA SER A 500 -5.75 -26.17 -23.24
C SER A 500 -6.24 -25.42 -24.48
N PRO A 501 -5.42 -25.26 -25.55
CA PRO A 501 -5.82 -24.62 -26.80
C PRO A 501 -7.09 -25.20 -27.44
N ALA A 502 -7.43 -26.46 -27.15
CA ALA A 502 -8.64 -27.12 -27.64
C ALA A 502 -9.96 -26.53 -27.07
N HIS A 503 -9.89 -25.71 -26.02
CA HIS A 503 -11.05 -25.06 -25.40
C HIS A 503 -11.12 -23.55 -25.66
N PHE A 504 -10.17 -23.00 -26.44
CA PHE A 504 -10.10 -21.57 -26.69
C PHE A 504 -11.29 -21.12 -27.55
N VAL A 505 -11.90 -19.99 -27.16
CA VAL A 505 -12.96 -19.34 -27.93
C VAL A 505 -12.48 -17.97 -28.41
N THR A 506 -13.24 -17.32 -29.28
CA THR A 506 -12.94 -15.96 -29.75
C THR A 506 -14.01 -15.00 -29.24
N LEU A 507 -13.61 -13.88 -28.66
CA LEU A 507 -14.48 -12.79 -28.23
C LEU A 507 -13.95 -11.50 -28.86
N ASN A 508 -14.77 -10.85 -29.70
CA ASN A 508 -14.42 -9.58 -30.38
C ASN A 508 -13.05 -9.60 -31.10
N GLY A 509 -12.68 -10.74 -31.69
CA GLY A 509 -11.41 -10.92 -32.43
C GLY A 509 -10.20 -11.31 -31.55
N SER A 510 -10.34 -11.29 -30.23
CA SER A 510 -9.34 -11.78 -29.27
C SER A 510 -9.55 -13.25 -28.92
N THR A 511 -8.45 -13.98 -28.72
CA THR A 511 -8.48 -15.35 -28.17
C THR A 511 -8.79 -15.31 -26.68
N VAL A 512 -9.76 -16.08 -26.22
CA VAL A 512 -10.09 -16.26 -24.79
C VAL A 512 -9.69 -17.68 -24.38
N PRO A 513 -8.63 -17.86 -23.57
CA PRO A 513 -8.12 -19.18 -23.22
C PRO A 513 -8.92 -19.81 -22.07
N LEU A 514 -10.14 -20.27 -22.38
CA LEU A 514 -11.01 -20.94 -21.40
C LEU A 514 -10.36 -22.21 -20.84
N GLY A 515 -10.62 -22.46 -19.56
CA GLY A 515 -10.18 -23.68 -18.89
C GLY A 515 -11.08 -24.90 -19.16
N PRO A 516 -10.88 -26.02 -18.44
CA PRO A 516 -9.99 -26.15 -17.28
C PRO A 516 -8.50 -26.12 -17.65
N ALA A 517 -7.64 -25.87 -16.66
CA ALA A 517 -6.20 -26.03 -16.82
C ALA A 517 -5.80 -27.51 -16.83
N SER A 518 -4.95 -27.89 -17.77
CA SER A 518 -4.32 -29.21 -17.87
C SER A 518 -2.79 -29.10 -17.71
N ASP A 519 -2.13 -30.24 -17.42
CA ASP A 519 -0.67 -30.31 -17.43
C ASP A 519 -0.15 -30.02 -18.85
N THR A 520 0.86 -29.17 -18.96
CA THR A 520 1.44 -28.72 -20.24
C THR A 520 2.55 -29.64 -20.75
N GLY A 521 2.98 -30.61 -19.95
CA GLY A 521 4.19 -31.40 -20.21
C GLY A 521 5.49 -30.62 -19.96
N ILE A 522 5.41 -29.34 -19.55
CA ILE A 522 6.58 -28.52 -19.25
C ILE A 522 7.10 -28.86 -17.85
N LEU A 523 8.36 -29.31 -17.82
CA LEU A 523 9.12 -29.60 -16.61
C LEU A 523 10.51 -29.00 -16.77
N ASN A 524 10.99 -28.28 -15.77
CA ASN A 524 12.38 -27.85 -15.69
C ASN A 524 13.21 -28.91 -14.93
N PRO A 525 14.15 -29.63 -15.57
CA PRO A 525 14.99 -30.61 -14.89
C PRO A 525 16.14 -29.99 -14.07
N GLU A 526 16.49 -28.72 -14.31
CA GLU A 526 17.66 -28.06 -13.70
C GLU A 526 17.30 -27.09 -12.57
N GLY A 527 16.01 -26.79 -12.37
CA GLY A 527 15.57 -25.80 -11.39
C GLY A 527 14.06 -25.80 -11.11
N TYR A 528 13.54 -24.63 -10.74
CA TYR A 528 12.12 -24.46 -10.43
C TYR A 528 11.28 -24.43 -11.72
N THR A 529 10.04 -24.93 -11.65
CA THR A 529 9.04 -24.80 -12.72
C THR A 529 7.92 -23.89 -12.21
N LEU A 530 7.44 -22.94 -13.02
CA LEU A 530 6.27 -22.13 -12.67
C LEU A 530 5.02 -23.03 -12.57
N ASN A 531 4.13 -22.76 -11.60
CA ASN A 531 2.88 -23.52 -11.50
C ASN A 531 1.92 -23.21 -12.66
N TYR A 532 1.88 -21.96 -13.10
CA TYR A 532 0.95 -21.41 -14.10
C TYR A 532 1.65 -20.37 -14.96
N ASN A 533 1.18 -20.17 -16.20
CA ASN A 533 1.77 -19.23 -17.14
C ASN A 533 1.81 -17.78 -16.62
N GLU A 534 2.68 -16.98 -17.23
CA GLU A 534 2.69 -15.51 -17.16
C GLU A 534 2.94 -14.95 -18.54
N TYR A 535 2.31 -13.82 -18.85
CA TYR A 535 2.52 -13.08 -20.09
C TYR A 535 2.95 -11.66 -19.72
N ILE A 536 4.05 -11.21 -20.32
CA ILE A 536 4.68 -9.92 -20.01
C ILE A 536 4.89 -9.17 -21.31
N VAL A 537 4.33 -7.97 -21.39
CA VAL A 537 4.59 -7.01 -22.48
C VAL A 537 5.41 -5.84 -21.96
N TYR A 538 6.32 -5.34 -22.80
CA TYR A 538 7.29 -4.30 -22.45
C TYR A 538 6.98 -2.96 -23.13
N ASN A 539 5.79 -2.84 -23.72
CA ASN A 539 5.25 -1.61 -24.28
C ASN A 539 3.75 -1.48 -23.91
N PRO A 540 3.30 -0.38 -23.29
CA PRO A 540 1.89 -0.17 -22.96
C PRO A 540 0.96 -0.26 -24.18
N ASN A 541 1.44 0.13 -25.37
CA ASN A 541 0.68 0.05 -26.63
C ASN A 541 0.34 -1.38 -27.07
N GLN A 542 0.86 -2.42 -26.41
CA GLN A 542 0.44 -3.81 -26.63
C GLN A 542 -0.75 -4.22 -25.75
N VAL A 543 -1.34 -3.29 -24.99
CA VAL A 543 -2.46 -3.52 -24.08
C VAL A 543 -3.64 -2.65 -24.51
N HIS A 544 -4.83 -3.23 -24.44
CA HIS A 544 -6.11 -2.53 -24.62
C HIS A 544 -7.07 -3.04 -23.54
N MET A 545 -7.40 -2.21 -22.56
CA MET A 545 -8.32 -2.57 -21.47
C MET A 545 -9.73 -2.77 -22.02
N ARG A 546 -10.34 -3.94 -21.78
CA ARG A 546 -11.63 -4.29 -22.40
C ARG A 546 -12.77 -4.53 -21.43
N TYR A 547 -12.53 -5.24 -20.32
CA TYR A 547 -13.57 -5.52 -19.32
C TYR A 547 -13.05 -5.40 -17.89
N LEU A 548 -13.75 -4.67 -17.05
CA LEU A 548 -13.50 -4.59 -15.61
C LEU A 548 -14.59 -5.38 -14.87
N LEU A 549 -14.19 -6.32 -14.05
CA LEU A 549 -15.07 -7.25 -13.34
C LEU A 549 -15.12 -6.89 -11.86
N LYS A 550 -16.33 -6.72 -11.33
CA LYS A 550 -16.59 -6.60 -9.89
C LYS A 550 -16.80 -8.02 -9.34
N VAL A 551 -15.87 -8.48 -8.50
CA VAL A 551 -15.82 -9.87 -8.03
C VAL A 551 -15.91 -9.93 -6.51
N GLN A 552 -16.76 -10.82 -6.00
CA GLN A 552 -16.82 -11.16 -4.58
C GLN A 552 -15.99 -12.41 -4.30
N PHE A 553 -15.09 -12.30 -3.32
CA PHE A 553 -14.23 -13.37 -2.83
C PHE A 553 -14.89 -14.05 -1.62
N ASN A 554 -15.30 -15.30 -1.78
CA ASN A 554 -15.92 -16.10 -0.72
C ASN A 554 -14.85 -16.95 -0.06
N PHE A 555 -14.18 -16.38 0.95
CA PHE A 555 -13.16 -17.09 1.73
C PHE A 555 -13.77 -18.21 2.55
N LEU A 556 -13.24 -19.42 2.43
CA LEU A 556 -13.65 -20.54 3.25
C LEU A 556 -12.97 -20.44 4.62
N GLN A 557 -13.74 -20.71 5.68
CA GLN A 557 -13.17 -20.90 7.00
C GLN A 557 -12.63 -22.32 7.13
N LEU A 558 -11.38 -22.52 6.69
CA LEU A 558 -10.70 -23.82 6.71
C LEU A 558 -10.29 -24.28 8.13
N TRP A 559 -10.43 -23.41 9.16
CA TRP A 559 -10.34 -23.69 10.60
C TRP A 559 -10.84 -22.49 11.43
#